data_AF-A0A1U7NQY1-F1
#
_entry.id   AF-A0A1U7NQY1-F1
#
_cell.length_a   1.000
_cell.length_b   1.000
_cell.length_c   1.000
_cell.angle_alpha   90.00
_cell.angle_beta   90.00
_cell.angle_gamma   90.00
#
_symmetry.space_group_name_H-M   'P 1'
#
loop_
_entity.id
_entity.type
_entity.pdbx_description
1 polymer ?
#
loop_
_entity_poly.entity_id
_entity_poly.type
_entity_poly.pdbx_seq_one_letter_code
_entity_poly.pdbx_strand_id
1 'polypeptide(L)'
;MILLTVPPVGPLLQGRVIAARTELMPWIDAVVWVQADTEQSKARALVRDGSTAEMLAFWDGWMVEEFPFFAHERPWERADTIACRTPELEYDLGSQAVIAAG
;
A
#
# COMPACT_ATOMS: atom_id res chain seq x y z
N MET A 1 -5.25 -0.93 4.33
CA MET A 1 -5.47 -2.31 3.88
C MET A 1 -6.43 -2.29 2.71
N ILE A 2 -5.90 -2.32 1.50
CA ILE A 2 -6.62 -2.75 0.29
C ILE A 2 -5.60 -3.63 -0.42
N LEU A 3 -5.88 -4.93 -0.56
CA LEU A 3 -5.24 -5.75 -1.57
C LEU A 3 -6.36 -6.43 -2.35
N LEU A 4 -6.40 -6.16 -3.65
CA LEU A 4 -7.25 -6.80 -4.63
C LEU A 4 -6.34 -7.65 -5.51
N THR A 5 -6.40 -8.98 -5.37
CA THR A 5 -6.08 -9.92 -6.45
C THR A 5 -6.94 -11.17 -6.29
N VAL A 6 -7.62 -11.52 -7.39
CA VAL A 6 -8.69 -12.53 -7.52
C VAL A 6 -8.09 -13.78 -8.17
N PRO A 7 -8.18 -14.97 -7.56
CA PRO A 7 -7.86 -16.25 -8.21
C PRO A 7 -8.89 -16.54 -9.30
N PRO A 8 -8.54 -17.33 -10.33
CA PRO A 8 -9.31 -17.50 -11.57
C PRO A 8 -10.74 -18.05 -11.40
N VAL A 9 -11.17 -18.42 -10.18
CA VAL A 9 -12.56 -18.81 -9.89
C VAL A 9 -13.08 -18.44 -8.47
N GLY A 10 -12.43 -17.53 -7.73
CA GLY A 10 -12.98 -17.00 -6.46
C GLY A 10 -11.93 -16.65 -5.39
N PRO A 11 -12.10 -15.57 -4.60
CA PRO A 11 -11.02 -15.01 -3.77
C PRO A 11 -10.78 -15.73 -2.43
N LEU A 12 -9.53 -16.21 -2.27
CA LEU A 12 -8.92 -16.53 -0.98
C LEU A 12 -8.15 -15.28 -0.49
N LEU A 13 -8.48 -14.77 0.69
CA LEU A 13 -7.87 -13.56 1.28
C LEU A 13 -7.08 -13.93 2.53
N GLN A 14 -5.75 -13.77 2.50
CA GLN A 14 -4.88 -13.88 3.67
C GLN A 14 -4.03 -12.61 3.80
N GLY A 15 -4.20 -11.90 4.91
CA GLY A 15 -3.52 -10.63 5.17
C GLY A 15 -2.07 -10.81 5.61
N ARG A 16 -1.13 -10.58 4.70
CA ARG A 16 0.26 -10.12 4.96
C ARG A 16 0.75 -9.34 3.73
N VAL A 17 1.64 -8.36 3.91
CA VAL A 17 2.24 -7.58 2.82
C VAL A 17 3.07 -8.50 1.91
N ILE A 18 2.66 -8.66 0.65
CA ILE A 18 3.51 -9.18 -0.42
C ILE A 18 3.84 -7.98 -1.30
N ALA A 19 4.91 -7.27 -0.99
CA ALA A 19 5.33 -6.13 -1.81
C ALA A 19 6.08 -6.67 -3.02
N ALA A 20 5.37 -6.92 -4.14
CA ALA A 20 5.90 -7.22 -5.48
C ALA A 20 7.36 -7.70 -5.49
N ARG A 21 7.62 -8.81 -4.77
CA ARG A 21 9.01 -9.20 -4.46
C ARG A 21 9.66 -9.64 -5.73
N THR A 22 10.94 -9.34 -5.87
CA THR A 22 11.69 -9.66 -7.09
C THR A 22 11.56 -11.13 -7.49
N GLU A 23 11.62 -12.04 -6.51
CA GLU A 23 11.52 -13.49 -6.71
C GLU A 23 10.13 -13.96 -7.19
N LEU A 24 9.08 -13.18 -6.91
CA LEU A 24 7.69 -13.52 -7.24
C LEU A 24 7.23 -12.94 -8.56
N MET A 25 7.98 -11.98 -9.14
CA MET A 25 7.62 -11.33 -10.40
C MET A 25 7.32 -12.27 -11.57
N PRO A 26 7.98 -13.43 -11.73
CA PRO A 26 7.61 -14.38 -12.79
C PRO A 26 6.19 -14.97 -12.67
N TRP A 27 5.52 -14.78 -11.53
CA TRP A 27 4.20 -15.33 -11.20
C TRP A 27 3.14 -14.24 -11.00
N ILE A 28 3.50 -12.98 -11.20
CA ILE A 28 2.61 -11.83 -10.98
C ILE A 28 2.30 -11.20 -12.33
N ASP A 29 1.02 -11.27 -12.74
CA ASP A 29 0.57 -10.68 -14.00
C ASP A 29 0.44 -9.15 -13.93
N ALA A 30 0.23 -8.58 -12.74
CA ALA A 30 0.10 -7.14 -12.53
C ALA A 30 0.41 -6.72 -11.09
N VAL A 31 1.00 -5.53 -10.93
CA VAL A 31 1.33 -4.88 -9.66
C VAL A 31 0.67 -3.51 -9.58
N VAL A 32 -0.19 -3.33 -8.58
CA VAL A 32 -0.72 -2.01 -8.20
C VAL A 32 -0.05 -1.56 -6.92
N TRP A 33 0.62 -0.41 -6.97
CA TRP A 33 1.21 0.23 -5.80
C TRP A 33 0.31 1.36 -5.30
N VAL A 34 -0.04 1.35 -4.02
CA VAL A 34 -0.77 2.45 -3.39
C VAL A 34 0.21 3.31 -2.61
N GLN A 35 0.61 4.43 -3.20
CA GLN A 35 1.50 5.40 -2.57
C GLN A 35 0.73 6.29 -1.61
N ALA A 36 1.29 6.54 -0.44
CA ALA A 36 0.77 7.51 0.51
C ALA A 36 1.91 8.07 1.35
N ASP A 37 1.75 9.31 1.83
CA ASP A 37 2.58 9.81 2.92
C ASP A 37 2.47 8.90 4.16
N THR A 38 3.62 8.59 4.78
CA THR A 38 3.69 7.66 5.90
C THR A 38 2.99 8.20 7.13
N GLU A 39 3.19 9.48 7.46
CA GLU A 39 2.59 10.10 8.65
C GLU A 39 1.08 10.18 8.53
N GLN A 40 0.57 10.59 7.36
CA GLN A 40 -0.86 10.56 7.09
C GLN A 40 -1.43 9.13 7.12
N SER A 41 -0.66 8.14 6.69
CA SER A 41 -1.09 6.74 6.73
C SER A 41 -1.17 6.22 8.16
N LYS A 42 -0.19 6.56 9.00
CA LYS A 42 -0.21 6.27 10.45
C LYS A 42 -1.38 6.97 11.14
N ALA A 43 -1.57 8.27 10.89
CA ALA A 43 -2.69 9.02 11.46
C ALA A 43 -4.05 8.39 11.11
N ARG A 44 -4.27 8.02 9.84
CA ARG A 44 -5.50 7.33 9.41
C ARG A 44 -5.66 5.96 10.05
N ALA A 45 -4.57 5.23 10.26
CA ALA A 45 -4.64 3.93 10.91
C ALA A 45 -4.99 4.06 12.39
N LEU A 46 -4.40 5.02 13.10
CA LEU A 46 -4.72 5.29 14.50
C LEU A 46 -6.18 5.74 14.69
N VAL A 47 -6.74 6.50 13.74
CA VAL A 47 -8.18 6.84 13.74
C VAL A 47 -9.06 5.61 13.54
N ARG A 48 -8.67 4.69 12.64
CA ARG A 48 -9.46 3.48 12.33
C ARG A 48 -9.35 2.42 13.41
N ASP A 49 -8.15 2.18 13.91
CA ASP A 49 -7.79 1.03 14.72
C ASP A 49 -7.70 1.37 16.22
N GLY A 50 -7.81 2.66 16.56
CA GLY A 50 -7.72 3.19 17.92
C GLY A 50 -6.29 3.63 18.27
N SER A 51 -6.16 4.78 18.91
CA SER A 51 -4.86 5.39 19.24
C SER A 51 -4.36 5.03 20.65
N THR A 52 -4.41 3.75 21.02
CA THR A 52 -3.86 3.28 22.29
C THR A 52 -2.32 3.26 22.27
N ALA A 53 -1.69 3.23 23.44
CA ALA A 53 -0.23 3.15 23.55
C ALA A 53 0.31 1.88 22.87
N GLU A 54 -0.41 0.76 22.97
CA GLU A 54 -0.05 -0.50 22.32
C GLU A 54 -0.12 -0.38 20.79
N MET A 55 -1.16 0.27 20.25
CA MET A 55 -1.27 0.47 18.80
C MET A 55 -0.16 1.39 18.26
N LEU A 56 0.21 2.43 19.01
CA LEU A 56 1.32 3.31 18.66
C LEU A 56 2.65 2.53 18.63
N ALA A 57 2.94 1.76 19.68
CA ALA A 57 4.15 0.95 19.76
C ALA A 57 4.19 -0.12 18.65
N PHE A 58 3.05 -0.73 18.32
CA PHE A 58 2.93 -1.65 17.20
C PHE A 58 3.27 -0.98 15.87
N TRP A 59 2.70 0.19 15.59
CA TRP A 59 2.98 0.94 14.37
C TRP A 59 4.45 1.30 14.25
N ASP A 60 5.05 1.81 15.32
CA ASP A 60 6.46 2.21 15.33
C ASP A 60 7.39 1.01 15.13
N GLY A 61 7.12 -0.11 15.81
CA GLY A 61 7.87 -1.35 15.63
C GLY A 61 7.75 -1.92 14.22
N TRP A 62 6.54 -1.93 13.66
CA TRP A 62 6.32 -2.41 12.29
C TRP A 62 7.07 -1.58 11.25
N MET A 63 7.07 -0.24 11.37
CA MET A 63 7.77 0.63 10.43
C MET A 63 9.30 0.42 10.42
N VAL A 64 9.89 0.09 11.58
CA VAL A 64 11.33 -0.21 11.70
C VAL A 64 11.71 -1.42 10.85
N GLU A 65 10.84 -2.43 10.76
CA GLU A 65 11.07 -3.64 9.96
C GLU A 65 10.71 -3.42 8.49
N GLU A 66 9.63 -2.69 8.22
CA GLU A 66 9.08 -2.55 6.87
C GLU A 66 9.90 -1.59 5.98
N PHE A 67 10.46 -0.52 6.54
CA PHE A 67 11.22 0.46 5.75
C PHE A 67 12.48 -0.12 5.08
N PRO A 68 13.34 -0.89 5.77
CA PRO A 68 14.47 -1.57 5.12
C PRO A 68 14.02 -2.54 4.03
N PHE A 69 12.91 -3.26 4.26
CA PHE A 69 12.35 -4.17 3.28
C PHE A 69 11.89 -3.43 2.02
N PHE A 70 11.17 -2.31 2.15
CA PHE A 70 10.78 -1.47 1.01
C PHE A 70 11.97 -0.81 0.31
N ALA A 71 12.98 -0.36 1.06
CA ALA A 71 14.20 0.19 0.48
C ALA A 71 14.97 -0.85 -0.35
N HIS A 72 14.92 -2.13 0.06
CA HIS A 72 15.53 -3.23 -0.67
C HIS A 72 14.69 -3.65 -1.87
N GLU A 73 13.42 -3.98 -1.66
CA GLU A 73 12.54 -4.52 -2.71
C GLU A 73 12.02 -3.45 -3.67
N ARG A 74 12.03 -2.16 -3.33
CA ARG A 74 11.58 -1.06 -4.23
C ARG A 74 10.33 -1.41 -5.06
N PRO A 75 9.25 -1.92 -4.45
CA PRO A 75 8.10 -2.50 -5.16
C PRO A 75 7.47 -1.54 -6.17
N TRP A 76 7.52 -0.23 -5.92
CA TRP A 76 7.00 0.83 -6.80
C TRP A 76 7.66 0.85 -8.18
N GLU A 77 8.88 0.35 -8.35
CA GLU A 77 9.58 0.35 -9.65
C GLU A 77 9.08 -0.72 -10.60
N ARG A 78 8.33 -1.69 -10.07
CA ARG A 78 7.68 -2.74 -10.84
C ARG A 78 6.17 -2.58 -10.87
N ALA A 79 5.66 -1.44 -10.41
CA ALA A 79 4.23 -1.19 -10.44
C ALA A 79 3.79 -0.85 -11.86
N ASP A 80 2.81 -1.59 -12.38
CA ASP A 80 2.12 -1.23 -13.62
C ASP A 80 1.24 0.00 -13.43
N THR A 81 0.79 0.25 -12.19
CA THR A 81 -0.01 1.41 -11.83
C THR A 81 0.30 1.86 -10.41
N ILE A 82 0.44 3.18 -10.23
CA ILE A 82 0.59 3.81 -8.93
C ILE A 82 -0.66 4.63 -8.62
N ALA A 83 -1.35 4.28 -7.54
CA ALA A 83 -2.46 5.04 -7.01
C ALA A 83 -1.97 5.91 -5.84
N CYS A 84 -2.05 7.24 -5.97
CA CYS A 84 -1.68 8.15 -4.90
C CYS A 84 -2.88 8.40 -3.97
N ARG A 85 -2.70 8.15 -2.66
CA ARG A 85 -3.70 8.37 -1.62
C ARG A 85 -3.49 9.69 -0.85
N THR A 86 -2.44 10.42 -1.19
CA THR A 86 -2.14 11.75 -0.65
C THR A 86 -1.78 12.69 -1.80
N PRO A 87 -2.68 12.87 -2.79
CA PRO A 87 -2.39 13.69 -3.95
C PRO A 87 -2.46 15.18 -3.60
N GLU A 88 -1.63 15.95 -4.30
CA GLU A 88 -1.63 17.42 -4.22
C GLU A 88 -2.59 18.04 -5.24
N LEU A 89 -3.04 17.25 -6.23
CA LEU A 89 -4.02 17.66 -7.23
C LEU A 89 -5.44 17.48 -6.66
N GLU A 90 -6.29 18.49 -6.85
CA GLU A 90 -7.71 18.41 -6.49
C GLU A 90 -8.46 17.46 -7.43
N TYR A 91 -9.33 16.63 -6.84
CA TYR A 91 -10.23 15.72 -7.54
C TYR A 91 -11.35 15.25 -6.61
N ASP A 92 -12.48 14.81 -7.18
CA ASP A 92 -13.52 14.16 -6.39
C ASP A 92 -13.13 12.72 -6.05
N LEU A 93 -12.81 12.48 -4.78
CA LEU A 93 -12.50 11.16 -4.22
C LEU A 93 -13.60 10.11 -4.43
N GLY A 94 -14.86 10.53 -4.58
CA GLY A 94 -16.02 9.65 -4.69
C GLY A 94 -16.43 9.30 -6.11
N SER A 95 -16.02 10.08 -7.12
CA SER A 95 -16.51 9.89 -8.49
C SER A 95 -15.49 10.13 -9.60
N GLN A 96 -14.27 10.58 -9.29
CA GLN A 96 -13.29 10.99 -10.30
C GLN A 96 -11.90 10.39 -10.04
N ALA A 97 -11.14 10.21 -11.11
CA ALA A 97 -9.72 9.85 -11.09
C ALA A 97 -8.95 10.86 -11.93
N VAL A 98 -7.78 11.28 -11.44
CA VAL A 98 -6.87 12.19 -12.15
C VAL A 98 -5.56 11.47 -12.42
N ILE A 99 -5.09 11.56 -13.66
CA ILE A 99 -3.81 11.01 -14.11
C ILE A 99 -2.82 12.16 -14.17
N ALA A 100 -1.71 12.06 -13.42
CA ALA A 100 -0.64 13.04 -13.51
C ALA A 100 -0.05 13.04 -14.93
N ALA A 101 0.22 14.23 -15.49
CA ALA A 101 0.94 14.33 -16.74
C ALA A 101 2.36 13.74 -16.55
N GLY A 102 2.75 12.84 -17.46
CA GLY A 102 4.06 12.18 -17.44
C GLY A 102 5.21 13.10 -17.81
#